data_AF-A0A8S0WP92-F1
#
_entry.id   AF-A0A8S0WP92-F1
#
_cell.length_a   1.000
_cell.length_b   1.000
_cell.length_c   1.000
_cell.angle_alpha   90.00
_cell.angle_beta   90.00
_cell.angle_gamma   90.00
#
_symmetry.space_group_name_H-M   'P 1'
#
loop_
_entity.id
_entity.type
_entity.pdbx_description
1 polymer ?
#
loop_
_entity_poly.entity_id
_entity_poly.type
_entity_poly.pdbx_seq_one_letter_code
_entity_poly.pdbx_strand_id
1 'polypeptide(L)'
;MAVLKTTVDNDTKERFHEIALSQGMTEAELLRSVVLMLVDQQEVSADAIVLRPDNTKSSRITVGIPGFLVDAVKTRASSKGMAVSRWVAALVQSNVTGQPVMTDKELLALQASGRELAAIGRNVNQIAKALNIAFEDTDRVKLKLLSELSQVIDDNRSVIRALVRTSQNAWDAD
;
A
#
# COMPACT_ATOMS: atom_id res chain seq x y z
N MET A 1 20.25 -16.58 -19.17
CA MET A 1 20.01 -17.00 -17.77
C MET A 1 20.99 -18.12 -17.45
N ALA A 2 21.59 -18.11 -16.26
CA ALA A 2 22.44 -19.22 -15.82
C ALA A 2 21.56 -20.38 -15.32
N VAL A 3 22.00 -21.63 -15.54
CA VAL A 3 21.25 -22.84 -15.16
C VAL A 3 22.11 -23.67 -14.21
N LEU A 4 21.56 -23.97 -13.03
CA LEU A 4 22.14 -24.92 -12.09
C LEU A 4 21.57 -26.31 -12.38
N LYS A 5 22.45 -27.32 -12.43
CA LYS A 5 22.06 -28.72 -12.59
C LYS A 5 22.90 -29.57 -11.66
N THR A 6 22.29 -30.59 -11.08
CA THR A 6 22.96 -31.58 -10.24
C THR A 6 22.36 -32.95 -10.51
N THR A 7 23.03 -34.00 -10.05
CA THR A 7 22.53 -35.37 -10.12
C THR A 7 22.19 -35.81 -8.70
N VAL A 8 20.99 -36.37 -8.54
CA VAL A 8 20.50 -36.97 -7.31
C VAL A 8 20.03 -38.38 -7.62
N ASP A 9 19.95 -39.22 -6.60
CA ASP A 9 19.33 -40.54 -6.74
C ASP A 9 17.81 -40.44 -6.96
N ASN A 10 17.21 -41.54 -7.40
CA ASN A 10 15.79 -41.56 -7.76
C ASN A 10 14.86 -41.36 -6.55
N ASP A 11 15.21 -41.88 -5.36
CA ASP A 11 14.38 -41.72 -4.15
C ASP A 11 14.32 -40.24 -3.74
N THR A 12 15.48 -39.57 -3.74
CA THR A 12 15.57 -38.13 -3.48
C THR A 12 14.75 -37.32 -4.49
N LYS A 13 14.77 -37.72 -5.78
CA LYS A 13 14.00 -37.03 -6.82
C LYS A 13 12.49 -37.19 -6.63
N GLU A 14 12.01 -38.39 -6.31
CA GLU A 14 10.59 -38.66 -6.06
C GLU A 14 10.08 -37.87 -4.84
N ARG A 15 10.83 -37.89 -3.73
CA ARG A 15 10.49 -37.07 -2.56
C ARG A 15 10.44 -35.58 -2.88
N PHE A 16 11.39 -35.09 -3.67
CA PHE A 16 11.42 -33.68 -4.08
C PHE A 16 10.21 -33.31 -4.94
N HIS A 17 9.78 -34.21 -5.82
CA HIS A 17 8.56 -34.06 -6.62
C HIS A 17 7.31 -33.98 -5.74
N GLU A 18 7.17 -34.88 -4.77
CA GLU A 18 6.04 -34.87 -3.82
C GLU A 18 5.97 -33.58 -3.00
N ILE A 19 7.13 -33.08 -2.54
CA ILE A 19 7.21 -31.81 -1.82
C ILE A 19 6.77 -30.65 -2.73
N ALA A 20 7.22 -30.62 -3.99
CA ALA A 20 6.83 -29.58 -4.94
C ALA A 20 5.30 -29.59 -5.17
N LEU A 21 4.72 -30.78 -5.39
CA LEU A 21 3.27 -30.94 -5.55
C LEU A 21 2.49 -30.50 -4.30
N SER A 22 2.96 -30.86 -3.11
CA SER A 22 2.31 -30.49 -1.84
C SER A 22 2.26 -28.97 -1.62
N GLN A 23 3.20 -28.23 -2.22
CA GLN A 23 3.29 -26.78 -2.16
C GLN A 23 2.70 -26.08 -3.40
N GLY A 24 2.13 -26.84 -4.35
CA GLY A 24 1.57 -26.31 -5.59
C GLY A 24 2.63 -25.71 -6.53
N MET A 25 3.89 -26.12 -6.40
CA MET A 25 5.02 -25.65 -7.19
C MET A 25 5.47 -26.71 -8.19
N THR A 26 6.12 -26.27 -9.27
CA THR A 26 6.92 -27.16 -10.12
C THR A 26 8.26 -27.49 -9.45
N GLU A 27 8.90 -28.60 -9.83
CA GLU A 27 10.24 -28.96 -9.33
C GLU A 27 11.26 -27.82 -9.55
N ALA A 28 11.16 -27.11 -10.68
CA ALA A 28 12.04 -25.99 -10.99
C ALA A 28 11.80 -24.78 -10.07
N GLU A 29 10.54 -24.52 -9.69
CA GLU A 29 10.17 -23.44 -8.76
C GLU A 29 10.62 -23.76 -7.33
N LEU A 30 10.45 -25.00 -6.89
CA LEU A 30 10.95 -25.47 -5.59
C LEU A 30 12.48 -25.42 -5.54
N LEU A 31 13.17 -25.87 -6.59
CA LEU A 31 14.62 -25.80 -6.64
C LEU A 31 15.12 -24.36 -6.61
N ARG A 32 14.43 -23.47 -7.35
CA ARG A 32 14.74 -22.04 -7.34
C ARG A 32 14.53 -21.43 -5.96
N SER A 33 13.44 -21.75 -5.25
CA SER A 33 13.15 -21.19 -3.93
C SER A 33 14.16 -21.66 -2.88
N VAL A 34 14.57 -22.93 -2.92
CA VAL A 34 15.61 -23.48 -2.02
C VAL A 34 16.97 -22.81 -2.27
N VAL A 35 17.36 -22.65 -3.54
CA VAL A 35 18.62 -21.98 -3.88
C VAL A 35 18.59 -20.51 -3.46
N LEU A 36 17.49 -19.80 -3.72
CA LEU A 36 17.35 -18.41 -3.31
C LEU A 36 17.36 -18.29 -1.79
N MET A 37 16.61 -19.12 -1.05
CA MET A 37 16.62 -19.11 0.41
C MET A 37 18.04 -19.31 0.97
N LEU A 38 18.82 -20.23 0.40
CA LEU A 38 20.19 -20.49 0.85
C LEU A 38 21.14 -19.31 0.57
N VAL A 39 21.00 -18.66 -0.59
CA VAL A 39 21.80 -17.49 -0.96
C VAL A 39 21.38 -16.26 -0.14
N ASP A 40 20.08 -16.06 0.05
CA ASP A 40 19.49 -14.92 0.74
C ASP A 40 19.75 -15.00 2.26
N GLN A 41 19.86 -16.19 2.85
CA GLN A 41 20.32 -16.39 4.24
C GLN A 41 21.73 -15.83 4.50
N GLN A 42 22.55 -15.59 3.46
CA GLN A 42 23.82 -14.89 3.58
C GLN A 42 23.71 -13.36 3.45
N GLU A 43 22.56 -12.83 3.02
CA GLU A 43 22.34 -11.41 2.72
C GLU A 43 21.21 -10.74 3.53
N VAL A 44 20.57 -11.40 4.52
CA VAL A 44 19.49 -10.77 5.30
C VAL A 44 20.00 -9.71 6.28
N SER A 45 20.44 -8.56 5.76
CA SER A 45 19.93 -7.29 6.26
C SER A 45 18.86 -6.85 5.26
N ALA A 46 17.63 -6.72 5.75
CA ALA A 46 16.48 -6.26 4.98
C ALA A 46 16.78 -4.90 4.32
N ASP A 47 17.31 -4.93 3.10
CA ASP A 47 17.40 -3.75 2.28
C ASP A 47 15.98 -3.37 1.89
N ALA A 48 15.49 -2.27 2.48
CA ALA A 48 14.28 -1.61 2.05
C ALA A 48 14.34 -1.46 0.53
N ILE A 49 13.35 -1.98 -0.19
CA ILE A 49 13.27 -1.91 -1.65
C ILE A 49 13.39 -0.43 -2.05
N VAL A 50 14.56 -0.02 -2.53
CA VAL A 50 14.80 1.36 -2.99
C VAL A 50 14.13 1.50 -4.35
N LEU A 51 12.86 1.91 -4.32
CA LEU A 51 12.10 2.25 -5.52
C LEU A 51 12.76 3.45 -6.19
N ARG A 52 13.36 3.24 -7.36
CA ARG A 52 13.86 4.32 -8.23
C ARG A 52 12.75 4.75 -9.19
N PRO A 53 12.11 5.93 -9.00
CA PRO A 53 11.00 6.38 -9.85
C PRO A 53 11.43 6.76 -11.28
N ASP A 54 12.71 6.64 -11.60
CA ASP A 54 13.35 7.04 -12.86
C ASP A 54 12.88 6.21 -14.07
N ASN A 55 12.29 5.02 -13.84
CA ASN A 55 11.71 4.19 -14.90
C ASN A 55 10.18 4.24 -14.90
N THR A 56 9.62 5.22 -15.60
CA THR A 56 8.16 5.40 -15.75
C THR A 56 7.55 4.53 -16.86
N LYS A 57 8.35 3.67 -17.53
CA LYS A 57 7.84 2.83 -18.61
C LYS A 57 7.05 1.64 -18.05
N SER A 58 5.77 1.58 -18.40
CA SER A 58 4.91 0.45 -18.09
C SER A 58 5.41 -0.83 -18.77
N SER A 59 5.60 -1.89 -17.99
CA SER A 59 5.97 -3.21 -18.48
C SER A 59 4.81 -4.18 -18.25
N ARG A 60 4.50 -5.01 -19.27
CA ARG A 60 3.39 -5.97 -19.19
C ARG A 60 3.91 -7.33 -18.74
N ILE A 61 3.41 -7.79 -17.60
CA ILE A 61 3.61 -9.15 -17.10
C ILE A 61 2.32 -9.93 -17.35
N THR A 62 2.43 -11.15 -17.88
CA THR A 62 1.29 -12.05 -18.07
C THR A 62 1.41 -13.17 -17.04
N VAL A 63 0.39 -13.33 -16.20
CA VAL A 63 0.33 -14.33 -15.13
C VAL A 63 -0.87 -15.25 -15.36
N GLY A 64 -0.65 -16.56 -15.18
CA GLY A 64 -1.74 -17.52 -15.14
C GLY A 64 -2.39 -17.51 -13.76
N ILE A 65 -3.70 -17.26 -13.69
CA ILE A 65 -4.46 -17.30 -12.44
C ILE A 65 -5.45 -18.47 -12.53
N PRO A 66 -5.46 -19.40 -11.55
CA PRO A 66 -6.45 -20.46 -11.48
C PRO A 66 -7.88 -19.92 -11.52
N GLY A 67 -8.77 -20.57 -12.27
CA GLY A 67 -10.14 -20.09 -12.51
C GLY A 67 -10.93 -19.80 -11.22
N PHE A 68 -10.76 -20.62 -10.18
CA PHE A 68 -11.44 -20.41 -8.89
C PHE A 68 -11.03 -19.11 -8.19
N LEU A 69 -9.80 -18.63 -8.41
CA LEU A 69 -9.34 -17.35 -7.89
C LEU A 69 -9.83 -16.17 -8.73
N VAL A 70 -10.09 -16.37 -10.02
CA VAL A 70 -10.53 -15.29 -10.91
C VAL A 70 -11.82 -14.64 -10.42
N ASP A 71 -12.77 -15.43 -9.90
CA ASP A 71 -14.04 -14.88 -9.39
C ASP A 71 -13.87 -14.15 -8.06
N ALA A 72 -12.98 -14.63 -7.19
CA ALA A 72 -12.59 -13.91 -5.97
C ALA A 72 -11.90 -12.58 -6.29
N VAL A 73 -11.00 -12.58 -7.28
CA VAL A 73 -10.30 -11.38 -7.78
C VAL A 73 -11.28 -10.38 -8.37
N LYS A 74 -12.24 -10.82 -9.20
CA LYS A 74 -13.30 -9.95 -9.75
C LYS A 74 -14.11 -9.30 -8.63
N THR A 75 -14.54 -10.10 -7.66
CA THR A 75 -15.33 -9.61 -6.52
C THR A 75 -14.56 -8.54 -5.72
N ARG A 76 -13.29 -8.79 -5.41
CA ARG A 76 -12.43 -7.83 -4.70
C ARG A 76 -12.14 -6.57 -5.52
N ALA A 77 -11.92 -6.70 -6.83
CA ALA A 77 -11.73 -5.56 -7.71
C ALA A 77 -12.99 -4.67 -7.76
N SER A 78 -14.15 -5.29 -7.94
CA SER A 78 -15.44 -4.57 -7.99
C SER A 78 -15.78 -3.87 -6.68
N SER A 79 -15.55 -4.51 -5.52
CA SER A 79 -15.81 -3.87 -4.22
C SER A 79 -14.95 -2.63 -3.98
N LYS A 80 -13.75 -2.58 -4.58
CA LYS A 80 -12.84 -1.43 -4.56
C LYS A 80 -13.06 -0.44 -5.72
N GLY A 81 -14.04 -0.69 -6.59
CA GLY A 81 -14.31 0.17 -7.76
C GLY A 81 -13.18 0.17 -8.80
N MET A 82 -12.40 -0.91 -8.87
CA MET A 82 -11.26 -1.06 -9.76
C MET A 82 -11.54 -2.06 -10.88
N ALA A 83 -10.90 -1.86 -12.03
CA ALA A 83 -10.76 -2.94 -13.01
C ALA A 83 -9.88 -4.06 -12.44
N VAL A 84 -10.14 -5.32 -12.84
CA VAL A 84 -9.39 -6.49 -12.37
C VAL A 84 -7.87 -6.33 -12.54
N SER A 85 -7.43 -5.87 -13.71
CA SER A 85 -6.00 -5.65 -13.98
C SER A 85 -5.39 -4.58 -13.08
N ARG A 86 -6.14 -3.50 -12.79
CA ARG A 86 -5.71 -2.43 -11.88
C ARG A 86 -5.62 -2.93 -10.44
N TRP A 87 -6.58 -3.74 -10.00
CA TRP A 87 -6.56 -4.33 -8.67
C TRP A 87 -5.37 -5.29 -8.49
N VAL A 88 -5.10 -6.15 -9.48
CA VAL A 88 -3.93 -7.05 -9.45
C VAL A 88 -2.62 -6.26 -9.43
N ALA A 89 -2.49 -5.22 -10.26
CA ALA A 89 -1.32 -4.36 -10.24
C ALA A 89 -1.14 -3.63 -8.89
N ALA A 90 -2.24 -3.14 -8.30
CA ALA A 90 -2.24 -2.49 -7.00
C ALA A 90 -1.84 -3.44 -5.87
N LEU A 91 -2.28 -4.70 -5.92
CA LEU A 91 -1.87 -5.74 -4.97
C LEU A 91 -0.36 -6.01 -5.05
N VAL A 92 0.17 -6.19 -6.27
CA VAL A 92 1.61 -6.38 -6.48
C VAL A 92 2.39 -5.16 -5.99
N GLN A 93 1.95 -3.96 -6.35
CA GLN A 93 2.57 -2.72 -5.90
C GLN A 93 2.56 -2.63 -4.37
N SER A 94 1.42 -2.84 -3.72
CA SER A 94 1.31 -2.75 -2.26
C SER A 94 2.21 -3.75 -1.54
N ASN A 95 2.33 -4.97 -2.08
CA ASN A 95 3.19 -6.00 -1.51
C ASN A 95 4.68 -5.66 -1.67
N VAL A 96 5.08 -5.09 -2.82
CA VAL A 96 6.47 -4.70 -3.09
C VAL A 96 6.87 -3.43 -2.35
N THR A 97 5.98 -2.44 -2.23
CA THR A 97 6.32 -1.16 -1.60
C THR A 97 6.11 -1.14 -0.09
N GLY A 98 5.35 -2.11 0.46
CA GLY A 98 4.85 -2.07 1.84
C GLY A 98 3.90 -0.89 2.10
N GLN A 99 3.40 -0.23 1.04
CA GLN A 99 2.52 0.93 1.14
C GLN A 99 1.19 0.66 0.43
N PRO A 100 0.06 1.04 1.05
CA PRO A 100 -1.24 0.83 0.46
C PRO A 100 -1.41 1.63 -0.84
N VAL A 101 -2.08 1.04 -1.83
CA VAL A 101 -2.48 1.73 -3.05
C VAL A 101 -3.87 2.31 -2.87
N MET A 102 -4.00 3.64 -2.92
CA MET A 102 -5.29 4.30 -2.79
C MET A 102 -6.14 4.16 -4.05
N THR A 103 -7.44 3.92 -3.86
CA THR A 103 -8.45 3.98 -4.91
C THR A 103 -8.69 5.43 -5.35
N ASP A 104 -9.27 5.62 -6.54
CA ASP A 104 -9.57 6.96 -7.05
C ASP A 104 -10.56 7.70 -6.14
N LYS A 105 -11.50 6.97 -5.52
CA LYS A 105 -12.45 7.53 -4.54
C LYS A 105 -11.74 8.00 -3.27
N GLU A 106 -10.80 7.20 -2.75
CA GLU A 106 -10.01 7.56 -1.56
C GLU A 106 -9.11 8.77 -1.84
N LEU A 107 -8.49 8.82 -3.02
CA LEU A 107 -7.67 9.96 -3.42
C LEU A 107 -8.49 11.25 -3.53
N LEU A 108 -9.70 11.17 -4.12
CA LEU A 108 -10.61 12.32 -4.18
C LEU A 108 -11.03 12.79 -2.79
N ALA A 109 -11.34 11.87 -1.87
CA ALA A 109 -11.67 12.19 -0.48
C ALA A 109 -10.49 12.86 0.25
N LEU A 110 -9.26 12.38 0.02
CA LEU A 110 -8.05 12.97 0.57
C LEU A 110 -7.80 14.38 0.02
N GLN A 111 -7.98 14.59 -1.29
CA GLN A 111 -7.87 15.90 -1.92
C GLN A 111 -8.93 16.89 -1.41
N ALA A 112 -10.16 16.43 -1.18
CA ALA A 112 -11.21 17.25 -0.56
C ALA A 112 -10.81 17.67 0.86
N SER A 113 -10.34 16.71 1.67
CA SER A 113 -9.85 16.97 3.02
C SER A 113 -8.69 17.97 3.03
N GLY A 114 -7.75 17.86 2.10
CA GLY A 114 -6.64 18.81 1.94
C GLY A 114 -7.09 20.22 1.58
N ARG A 115 -8.13 20.36 0.74
CA ARG A 115 -8.73 21.68 0.41
C ARG A 115 -9.37 22.33 1.63
N GLU A 116 -10.05 21.55 2.47
CA GLU A 116 -10.61 22.04 3.74
C GLU A 116 -9.51 22.50 4.69
N LEU A 117 -8.45 21.72 4.89
CA LEU A 117 -7.29 22.12 5.69
C LEU A 117 -6.65 23.42 5.19
N ALA A 118 -6.54 23.60 3.87
CA ALA A 118 -6.03 24.84 3.30
C ALA A 118 -6.96 26.04 3.58
N ALA A 119 -8.29 25.83 3.60
CA ALA A 119 -9.25 26.87 3.96
C ALA A 119 -9.17 27.24 5.45
N ILE A 120 -9.08 26.23 6.30
CA ILE A 120 -8.84 26.37 7.74
C ILE A 120 -7.57 27.19 7.97
N GLY A 121 -6.44 26.79 7.37
CA GLY A 121 -5.16 27.51 7.47
C GLY A 121 -5.23 28.98 7.05
N ARG A 122 -6.01 29.30 6.00
CA ARG A 122 -6.25 30.70 5.60
C ARG A 122 -7.00 31.47 6.68
N ASN A 123 -8.04 30.89 7.27
CA ASN A 123 -8.80 31.52 8.36
C ASN A 123 -7.92 31.74 9.60
N VAL A 124 -7.06 30.78 9.95
CA VAL A 124 -6.08 30.94 11.05
C VAL A 124 -5.16 32.13 10.80
N ASN A 125 -4.61 32.22 9.59
CA ASN A 125 -3.68 33.29 9.23
C ASN A 125 -4.37 34.67 9.27
N GLN A 126 -5.66 34.75 8.91
CA GLN A 126 -6.45 35.97 9.04
C GLN A 126 -6.70 36.35 10.50
N ILE A 127 -7.04 35.37 11.35
CA ILE A 127 -7.21 35.57 12.80
C ILE A 127 -5.92 36.06 13.43
N ALA A 128 -4.78 35.44 13.10
CA ALA A 128 -3.47 35.86 13.60
C ALA A 128 -3.10 37.29 13.18
N LYS A 129 -3.38 37.67 11.92
CA LYS A 129 -3.19 39.05 11.44
C LYS A 129 -4.10 40.03 12.17
N ALA A 130 -5.37 39.68 12.37
CA ALA A 130 -6.32 40.53 13.10
C ALA A 130 -5.93 40.68 14.58
N LEU A 131 -5.42 39.61 15.22
CA LEU A 131 -4.89 39.64 16.57
C LEU A 131 -3.64 40.52 16.69
N ASN A 132 -2.73 40.47 15.73
CA ASN A 132 -1.56 41.36 15.69
C ASN A 132 -1.94 42.84 15.57
N ILE A 133 -3.14 43.14 15.04
CA ILE A 133 -3.63 44.52 14.85
C ILE A 133 -4.48 44.98 16.05
N ALA A 134 -5.17 44.08 16.74
CA ALA A 134 -6.10 44.38 17.84
C ALA A 134 -5.55 44.01 19.21
N PHE A 135 -4.61 44.83 19.71
CA PHE A 135 -4.29 44.95 21.13
C PHE A 135 -5.30 45.91 21.76
N GLU A 136 -6.46 45.41 22.19
CA GLU A 136 -7.33 45.92 23.28
C GLU A 136 -8.71 45.20 23.20
N ASP A 137 -9.10 44.53 24.29
CA ASP A 137 -10.45 44.02 24.63
C ASP A 137 -11.18 42.97 23.75
N THR A 138 -10.57 41.83 23.38
CA THR A 138 -11.34 40.72 22.75
C THR A 138 -10.95 39.27 23.13
N ASP A 139 -10.39 39.04 24.32
CA ASP A 139 -9.79 37.73 24.64
C ASP A 139 -10.74 36.53 24.67
N ARG A 140 -11.99 36.67 25.14
CA ARG A 140 -12.91 35.52 25.26
C ARG A 140 -13.46 35.02 23.92
N VAL A 141 -13.73 35.92 22.97
CA VAL A 141 -14.20 35.55 21.62
C VAL A 141 -13.05 34.92 20.83
N LYS A 142 -11.82 35.43 21.00
CA LYS A 142 -10.59 34.90 20.39
C LYS A 142 -10.30 33.47 20.86
N LEU A 143 -10.43 33.18 22.17
CA LEU A 143 -10.23 31.83 22.73
C LEU A 143 -11.26 30.81 22.21
N LYS A 144 -12.53 31.21 22.08
CA LYS A 144 -13.57 30.32 21.53
C LYS A 144 -13.28 29.95 20.08
N LEU A 145 -12.89 30.92 19.25
CA LEU A 145 -12.58 30.69 17.84
C LEU A 145 -11.37 29.78 17.63
N LEU A 146 -10.33 29.90 18.48
CA LEU A 146 -9.18 29.00 18.49
C LEU A 146 -9.56 27.57 18.91
N SER A 147 -10.48 27.43 19.87
CA SER A 147 -10.95 26.11 20.30
C SER A 147 -11.77 25.39 19.22
N GLU A 148 -12.67 26.12 18.53
CA GLU A 148 -13.45 25.59 17.40
C GLU A 148 -12.52 25.16 16.25
N LEU A 149 -11.48 25.96 15.97
CA LEU A 149 -10.47 25.65 14.98
C LEU A 149 -9.68 24.37 15.29
N SER A 150 -9.24 24.20 16.55
CA SER A 150 -8.55 22.98 16.98
C SER A 150 -9.43 21.76 16.78
N GLN A 151 -10.72 21.87 17.12
CA GLN A 151 -11.67 20.78 16.95
C GLN A 151 -11.79 20.35 15.48
N VAL A 152 -11.91 21.30 14.54
CA VAL A 152 -12.01 20.98 13.11
C VAL A 152 -10.73 20.31 12.59
N ILE A 153 -9.55 20.71 13.06
CA ILE A 153 -8.28 20.08 12.70
C ILE A 153 -8.22 18.63 13.21
N ASP A 154 -8.64 18.40 14.45
CA ASP A 154 -8.64 17.07 15.08
C ASP A 154 -9.64 16.13 14.38
N ASP A 155 -10.83 16.62 14.05
CA ASP A 155 -11.84 15.87 13.30
C ASP A 155 -11.30 15.46 11.92
N ASN A 156 -10.67 16.39 11.19
CA ASN A 156 -10.09 16.12 9.88
C ASN A 156 -8.93 15.11 9.97
N ARG A 157 -8.07 15.23 10.98
CA ARG A 157 -6.99 14.27 11.25
C ARG A 157 -7.54 12.87 11.54
N SER A 158 -8.66 12.78 12.24
CA SER A 158 -9.35 11.51 12.50
C SER A 158 -9.83 10.86 11.20
N VAL A 159 -10.47 11.64 10.32
CA VAL A 159 -10.95 11.17 9.00
C VAL A 159 -9.79 10.68 8.13
N ILE A 160 -8.69 11.44 8.04
CA ILE A 160 -7.51 11.03 7.26
C ILE A 160 -6.90 9.75 7.80
N ARG A 161 -6.76 9.61 9.13
CA ARG A 161 -6.23 8.39 9.75
C ARG A 161 -7.14 7.18 9.47
N ALA A 162 -8.45 7.36 9.52
CA ALA A 162 -9.41 6.31 9.20
C ALA A 162 -9.30 5.87 7.73
N LEU A 163 -9.12 6.82 6.82
CA LEU A 163 -8.91 6.56 5.39
C LEU A 163 -7.61 5.76 5.16
N VAL A 164 -6.50 6.20 5.75
CA VAL A 164 -5.20 5.52 5.62
C VAL A 164 -5.27 4.11 6.20
N ARG A 165 -5.86 3.93 7.38
CA ARG A 165 -6.02 2.60 8.00
C ARG A 165 -6.90 1.68 7.15
N THR A 166 -8.00 2.20 6.61
CA THR A 166 -8.89 1.42 5.73
C THR A 166 -8.16 0.98 4.46
N SER A 167 -7.31 1.86 3.92
CA SER A 167 -6.46 1.53 2.77
C SER A 167 -5.41 0.48 3.14
N GLN A 168 -4.76 0.57 4.30
CA GLN A 168 -3.80 -0.46 4.78
C GLN A 168 -4.46 -1.83 4.94
N ASN A 169 -5.56 -1.90 5.68
CA ASN A 169 -6.32 -3.14 5.89
C ASN A 169 -6.86 -3.74 4.59
N ALA A 170 -6.98 -2.97 3.51
CA ALA A 170 -7.46 -3.46 2.23
C ALA A 170 -6.44 -4.35 1.50
N TRP A 171 -5.16 -4.28 1.89
CA TRP A 171 -4.05 -4.93 1.21
C TRP A 171 -3.32 -5.95 2.09
N ASP A 172 -3.58 -5.98 3.39
CA ASP A 172 -3.13 -7.07 4.27
C ASP A 172 -3.84 -8.37 3.86
N ALA A 173 -3.07 -9.45 3.74
CA ALA A 173 -3.63 -10.78 3.66
C ALA A 173 -4.12 -11.15 5.06
N ASP A 174 -5.41 -11.51 5.19
CA ASP A 174 -5.99 -12.06 6.43
C ASP A 174 -5.16 -13.22 6.98
#